data_AF-A0A2W2GWU5-F1
#
_entry.id   AF-A0A2W2GWU5-F1
#
_cell.length_a   1.000
_cell.length_b   1.000
_cell.length_c   1.000
_cell.angle_alpha   90.00
_cell.angle_beta   90.00
_cell.angle_gamma   90.00
#
_symmetry.space_group_name_H-M   'P 1'
#
loop_
_entity.id
_entity.type
_entity.pdbx_description
1 polymer ?
#
loop_
_entity_poly.entity_id
_entity_poly.type
_entity_poly.pdbx_seq_one_letter_code
_entity_poly.pdbx_strand_id
1 'polypeptide(L)'
;MSVILTTVFPDGRRDSGGMGGGGISGGTTMAVYHGKGEGTPLSILCRTKPIVSRVRIVTTDRHPERLLEPVATLPGPGEKVFVAVLPPGIDFVNAYALNDAGDTLGQHAPRRPGPGRE
;
A
#
# COMPACT_ATOMS: atom_id res chain seq x y z
N MET A 1 9.50 -11.97 -8.61
CA MET A 1 10.25 -10.72 -8.85
C MET A 1 9.72 -9.68 -7.88
N SER A 2 10.55 -9.18 -6.96
CA SER A 2 10.20 -8.06 -6.09
C SER A 2 10.37 -6.76 -6.85
N VAL A 3 9.48 -5.79 -6.62
CA VAL A 3 9.63 -4.43 -7.13
C VAL A 3 9.91 -3.54 -5.93
N ILE A 4 10.95 -2.70 -6.04
CA ILE A 4 11.28 -1.69 -5.04
C ILE A 4 10.85 -0.35 -5.61
N LEU A 5 9.95 0.35 -4.90
CA LEU A 5 9.58 1.72 -5.23
C LEU A 5 10.39 2.68 -4.35
N THR A 6 10.80 3.81 -4.91
CA THR A 6 11.47 4.89 -4.17
C THR A 6 10.52 6.05 -3.98
N THR A 7 10.33 6.46 -2.72
CA THR A 7 9.61 7.70 -2.40
C THR A 7 10.55 8.88 -2.55
N VAL A 8 10.12 9.92 -3.27
CA VAL A 8 10.83 11.19 -3.42
C VAL A 8 9.96 12.30 -2.86
N PHE A 9 10.46 13.04 -1.87
CA PHE A 9 9.78 14.16 -1.26
C PHE A 9 9.91 15.43 -2.13
N PRO A 10 9.04 16.45 -1.95
CA PRO A 10 9.10 17.69 -2.75
C PRO A 10 10.43 18.44 -2.67
N ASP A 11 11.18 18.27 -1.59
CA ASP A 11 12.53 18.82 -1.38
C ASP A 11 13.64 18.02 -2.12
N GLY A 12 13.27 16.98 -2.86
CA GLY A 12 14.19 16.09 -3.58
C GLY A 12 14.79 14.97 -2.72
N ARG A 13 14.52 14.95 -1.40
CA ARG A 13 14.98 13.89 -0.51
C ARG A 13 14.35 12.56 -0.92
N ARG A 14 15.13 11.49 -0.83
CA ARG A 14 14.65 10.12 -1.07
C ARG A 14 14.48 9.39 0.25
N ASP A 15 13.43 8.61 0.38
CA ASP A 15 13.34 7.66 1.49
C ASP A 15 14.41 6.57 1.30
N SER A 16 15.24 6.36 2.32
CA SER A 16 16.37 5.43 2.30
C SER A 16 15.94 3.96 2.42
N GLY A 17 14.73 3.69 2.91
CA GLY A 17 14.22 2.32 3.12
C GLY A 17 13.65 1.67 1.85
N GLY A 18 13.16 2.47 0.90
CA GLY A 18 12.35 1.99 -0.22
C GLY A 18 11.01 1.37 0.23
N MET A 19 10.09 1.16 -0.72
CA MET A 19 8.85 0.42 -0.48
C MET A 19 8.94 -0.94 -1.15
N GLY A 20 8.95 -2.00 -0.33
CA GLY A 20 8.89 -3.37 -0.82
C GLY A 20 7.45 -3.79 -1.09
N GLY A 21 7.23 -4.50 -2.18
CA GLY A 21 5.93 -5.11 -2.48
C GLY A 21 6.04 -6.27 -3.45
N GLY A 22 5.02 -7.14 -3.43
CA GLY A 22 4.83 -8.16 -4.44
C GLY A 22 4.26 -7.56 -5.73
N GLY A 23 4.57 -8.13 -6.89
CA GLY A 23 3.90 -7.76 -8.14
C GLY A 23 2.42 -8.15 -8.12
N ILE A 24 1.60 -7.53 -8.98
CA ILE A 24 0.27 -8.03 -9.29
C ILE A 24 0.45 -9.28 -10.17
N SER A 25 0.29 -10.46 -9.58
CA SER A 25 0.22 -11.71 -10.34
C SER A 25 -1.23 -11.96 -10.80
N GLY A 26 -1.44 -12.87 -11.77
CA GLY A 26 -2.76 -13.11 -12.36
C GLY A 26 -3.87 -13.42 -11.33
N GLY A 27 -3.51 -14.04 -10.20
CA GLY A 27 -4.45 -14.35 -9.10
C GLY A 27 -4.62 -13.25 -8.04
N THR A 28 -3.85 -12.16 -8.09
CA THR A 28 -3.86 -11.13 -7.04
C THR A 28 -4.73 -9.94 -7.44
N THR A 29 -5.71 -9.57 -6.61
CA THR A 29 -6.59 -8.41 -6.85
C THR A 29 -5.89 -7.07 -6.56
N MET A 30 -4.91 -7.08 -5.65
CA MET A 30 -4.19 -5.90 -5.17
C MET A 30 -2.75 -6.24 -4.78
N ALA A 31 -1.81 -5.41 -5.20
CA ALA A 31 -0.46 -5.36 -4.68
C ALA A 31 -0.30 -4.13 -3.79
N VAL A 32 0.28 -4.32 -2.60
CA VAL A 32 0.56 -3.23 -1.67
C VAL A 32 2.07 -3.09 -1.54
N TYR A 33 2.51 -1.84 -1.60
CA TYR A 33 3.87 -1.39 -1.39
C TYR A 33 3.82 -0.44 -0.22
N HIS A 34 4.61 -0.69 0.81
CA HIS A 34 4.70 0.24 1.93
C HIS A 34 6.13 0.35 2.39
N GLY A 35 6.48 1.51 2.95
CA GLY A 35 7.82 1.79 3.41
C GLY A 35 7.86 3.03 4.27
N LYS A 36 8.87 3.04 5.15
CA LYS A 36 9.24 4.18 5.98
C LYS A 36 10.73 4.10 6.27
N GLY A 37 11.40 5.25 6.24
CA GLY A 37 12.68 5.49 6.89
C GLY A 37 12.50 5.97 8.33
N GLU A 38 13.60 6.05 9.08
CA GLU A 38 13.59 6.54 10.47
C GLU A 38 13.09 7.99 10.54
N GLY A 39 12.10 8.25 11.41
CA GLY A 39 11.48 9.57 11.57
C GLY A 39 10.67 10.07 10.37
N THR A 40 10.47 9.24 9.34
CA THR A 40 9.72 9.63 8.14
C THR A 40 8.25 9.17 8.20
N PRO A 41 7.36 9.84 7.45
CA PRO A 41 5.98 9.38 7.25
C PRO A 41 5.92 7.96 6.68
N LEU A 42 4.93 7.17 7.11
CA LEU A 42 4.64 5.89 6.48
C LEU A 42 3.97 6.14 5.12
N SER A 43 4.59 5.65 4.05
CA SER A 43 4.04 5.70 2.70
C SER A 43 3.42 4.34 2.36
N ILE A 44 2.20 4.36 1.82
CA ILE A 44 1.49 3.18 1.33
C ILE A 44 1.02 3.48 -0.09
N LEU A 45 1.30 2.57 -1.02
CA LEU A 45 0.82 2.56 -2.38
C LEU A 45 0.17 1.22 -2.67
N CYS A 46 -1.07 1.25 -3.14
CA CYS A 46 -1.78 0.06 -3.60
C CYS A 46 -1.99 0.17 -5.11
N ARG A 47 -1.60 -0.86 -5.85
CA ARG A 47 -2.01 -1.08 -7.24
C ARG A 47 -3.06 -2.18 -7.27
N THR A 48 -4.14 -1.97 -8.00
CA THR A 48 -5.27 -2.91 -8.03
C THR A 48 -5.74 -3.19 -9.44
N LYS A 49 -6.48 -4.30 -9.60
CA LYS A 49 -7.27 -4.55 -10.80
C LYS A 49 -8.41 -3.50 -10.96
N PRO A 50 -8.90 -3.26 -12.18
CA PRO A 50 -9.95 -2.25 -12.45
C PRO A 50 -11.23 -2.38 -11.63
N ILE A 51 -11.60 -3.63 -11.28
CA ILE A 51 -12.81 -3.96 -10.52
C ILE A 51 -12.82 -3.41 -9.09
N VAL A 52 -11.65 -3.05 -8.54
CA VAL A 52 -11.56 -2.43 -7.22
C VAL A 52 -11.98 -0.97 -7.33
N SER A 53 -12.90 -0.53 -6.50
CA SER A 53 -13.33 0.88 -6.45
C SER A 53 -12.64 1.63 -5.32
N ARG A 54 -12.47 0.98 -4.17
CA ARG A 54 -11.86 1.57 -2.97
C ARG A 54 -10.88 0.62 -2.32
N VAL A 55 -9.94 1.18 -1.56
CA VAL A 55 -9.04 0.41 -0.70
C VAL A 55 -9.23 0.84 0.73
N ARG A 56 -9.51 -0.11 1.63
CA ARG A 56 -9.46 0.13 3.06
C ARG A 56 -8.11 -0.29 3.61
N ILE A 57 -7.36 0.64 4.20
CA ILE A 57 -6.12 0.34 4.93
C ILE A 57 -6.40 0.29 6.43
N VAL A 58 -5.70 -0.61 7.12
CA VAL A 58 -5.67 -0.75 8.58
C VAL A 58 -4.27 -0.43 9.07
N THR A 59 -4.19 0.41 10.09
CA THR A 59 -2.93 0.91 10.65
C THR A 59 -2.94 0.85 12.17
N THR A 60 -1.80 1.14 12.81
CA THR A 60 -1.68 1.16 14.28
C THR A 60 -2.13 2.46 14.93
N ASP A 61 -2.69 3.41 14.17
CA ASP A 61 -3.12 4.69 14.71
C ASP A 61 -4.42 4.59 15.54
N ARG A 62 -4.84 5.72 16.15
CA ARG A 62 -6.07 5.78 16.96
C ARG A 62 -7.35 5.59 16.14
N HIS A 63 -7.29 5.78 14.83
CA HIS A 63 -8.40 5.64 13.88
C HIS A 63 -7.98 4.64 12.80
N PRO A 64 -7.86 3.35 13.17
CA PRO A 64 -7.02 2.39 12.47
C PRO A 64 -7.44 2.17 11.02
N GLU A 65 -8.71 2.37 10.70
CA GLU A 65 -9.26 2.16 9.36
C GLU A 65 -9.38 3.46 8.56
N ARG A 66 -8.83 3.47 7.36
CA ARG A 66 -8.95 4.58 6.40
C ARG A 66 -9.38 4.06 5.04
N LEU A 67 -10.36 4.71 4.43
CA LEU A 67 -10.85 4.40 3.10
C LEU A 67 -10.16 5.32 2.08
N LEU A 68 -9.54 4.73 1.07
CA LEU A 68 -8.82 5.42 0.01
C LEU A 68 -9.60 5.36 -1.29
N GLU A 69 -9.66 6.50 -1.95
CA GLU A 69 -10.14 6.65 -3.32
C GLU A 69 -8.97 6.56 -4.32
N PRO A 70 -9.21 6.17 -5.58
CA PRO A 70 -8.13 6.06 -6.55
C PRO A 70 -7.57 7.45 -6.89
N VAL A 71 -6.25 7.60 -6.83
CA VAL A 71 -5.55 8.84 -7.18
C VAL A 71 -5.10 8.86 -8.64
N ALA A 72 -5.01 7.68 -9.27
CA ALA A 72 -4.70 7.55 -10.69
C ALA A 72 -5.24 6.23 -11.25
N THR A 73 -5.46 6.21 -12.57
CA THR A 73 -5.66 4.99 -13.35
C THR A 73 -4.54 4.89 -14.37
N LEU A 74 -3.83 3.76 -14.40
CA LEU A 74 -2.73 3.56 -15.33
C LEU A 74 -3.28 3.21 -16.73
N PRO A 75 -2.71 3.79 -17.80
CA PRO A 75 -3.05 3.39 -19.16
C PRO A 75 -2.66 1.93 -19.41
N GLY A 76 -3.43 1.22 -20.24
CA GLY A 76 -3.29 -0.24 -20.43
C GLY A 76 -4.42 -0.99 -19.72
N PRO A 77 -4.17 -2.09 -18.96
CA PRO A 77 -5.21 -2.96 -18.40
C PRO A 77 -6.14 -2.28 -17.36
N GLY A 78 -6.05 -0.96 -17.17
CA GLY A 78 -6.95 -0.16 -16.33
C GLY A 78 -6.67 -0.25 -14.84
N GLU A 79 -5.44 -0.60 -14.45
CA GLU A 79 -5.07 -0.69 -13.04
C GLU A 79 -5.29 0.64 -12.33
N LYS A 80 -5.82 0.58 -11.10
CA LYS A 80 -6.03 1.75 -10.26
C LYS A 80 -4.93 1.85 -9.21
N VAL A 81 -4.55 3.09 -8.89
CA VAL A 81 -3.54 3.43 -7.90
C VAL A 81 -4.19 4.16 -6.75
N PHE A 82 -3.88 3.74 -5.53
CA PHE A 82 -4.34 4.33 -4.27
C PHE A 82 -3.10 4.64 -3.43
N VAL A 83 -3.08 5.79 -2.76
CA VAL A 83 -1.92 6.23 -1.98
C VAL A 83 -2.37 6.80 -0.64
N ALA A 84 -1.60 6.51 0.40
CA ALA A 84 -1.69 7.18 1.69
C ALA A 84 -0.29 7.55 2.19
N VAL A 85 -0.17 8.75 2.77
CA VAL A 85 1.02 9.19 3.51
C VAL A 85 0.56 9.52 4.92
N LEU A 86 1.09 8.80 5.90
CA LEU A 86 0.64 8.84 7.28
C LEU A 86 1.73 9.40 8.19
N PRO A 87 1.36 10.11 9.27
CA PRO A 87 2.33 10.63 10.23
C PRO A 87 3.35 9.60 10.72
N PRO A 88 4.55 10.03 11.13
CA PRO A 88 5.53 9.15 11.75
C PRO A 88 4.97 8.39 12.96
N GLY A 89 5.52 7.21 13.23
CA GLY A 89 5.12 6.36 14.37
C GLY A 89 3.90 5.47 14.11
N ILE A 90 3.31 5.55 12.92
CA ILE A 90 2.22 4.66 12.47
C ILE A 90 2.82 3.49 11.68
N ASP A 91 2.24 2.31 11.85
CA ASP A 91 2.58 1.08 11.13
C ASP A 91 1.40 0.56 10.32
N PHE A 92 1.73 -0.11 9.22
CA PHE A 92 0.76 -0.75 8.32
C PHE A 92 0.42 -2.14 8.84
N VAL A 93 -0.88 -2.44 8.96
CA VAL A 93 -1.37 -3.71 9.50
C VAL A 93 -2.00 -4.56 8.40
N ASN A 94 -2.87 -3.99 7.58
CA ASN A 94 -3.61 -4.74 6.56
C ASN A 94 -4.19 -3.81 5.50
N ALA A 95 -4.52 -4.36 4.33
CA ALA A 95 -5.34 -3.66 3.34
C ALA A 95 -6.39 -4.58 2.74
N TYR A 96 -7.53 -4.01 2.40
CA TYR A 96 -8.66 -4.69 1.76
C TYR A 96 -9.04 -3.97 0.48
N ALA A 97 -9.14 -4.72 -0.60
CA ALA A 97 -9.67 -4.23 -1.88
C ALA A 97 -11.19 -4.39 -1.89
N LEU A 98 -11.92 -3.31 -2.15
CA LEU A 98 -13.38 -3.26 -2.11
C LEU A 98 -13.98 -2.99 -3.50
N ASN A 99 -15.15 -3.57 -3.78
CA ASN A 99 -15.98 -3.20 -4.94
C ASN A 99 -16.91 -2.02 -4.60
N ASP A 100 -17.72 -1.56 -5.57
CA ASP A 100 -18.67 -0.44 -5.38
C ASP A 100 -19.76 -0.72 -4.33
N ALA A 101 -20.09 -1.99 -4.09
CA ALA A 101 -21.02 -2.40 -3.04
C ALA A 101 -20.38 -2.43 -1.64
N GLY A 102 -19.04 -2.31 -1.55
CA GLY A 102 -18.27 -2.42 -0.32
C GLY A 102 -17.82 -3.84 0.03
N ASP A 103 -18.06 -4.82 -0.85
CA ASP A 103 -17.61 -6.20 -0.62
C ASP A 103 -16.10 -6.31 -0.77
N THR A 104 -15.49 -7.13 0.07
CA THR A 104 -14.05 -7.40 0.00
C THR A 104 -13.73 -8.39 -1.13
N LEU A 105 -13.01 -7.92 -2.14
CA LEU A 105 -12.52 -8.71 -3.28
C LEU A 105 -11.13 -9.32 -3.05
N GLY A 106 -10.43 -8.87 -2.02
CA GLY A 106 -9.09 -9.35 -1.70
C GLY A 106 -8.50 -8.65 -0.48
N GLN A 107 -7.52 -9.30 0.13
CA GLN A 107 -6.82 -8.82 1.31
C GLN A 107 -5.31 -8.91 1.10
N HIS A 108 -4.59 -7.95 1.68
CA HIS A 108 -3.15 -7.97 1.79
C HIS A 108 -2.73 -7.72 3.24
N ALA A 109 -2.17 -8.76 3.88
CA ALA A 109 -1.44 -8.61 5.13
C ALA A 109 0.06 -8.58 4.83
N PRO A 110 0.82 -7.63 5.40
CA PRO A 110 2.27 -7.66 5.33
C PRO A 110 2.74 -8.97 5.97
N ARG A 111 3.73 -9.64 5.37
CA ARG A 111 4.38 -10.76 6.05
C ARG A 111 5.02 -10.19 7.31
N ARG A 112 4.66 -10.71 8.49
CA ARG A 112 5.45 -10.45 9.70
C ARG A 112 6.91 -10.74 9.35
N PRO A 113 7.87 -9.87 9.73
CA PRO A 113 9.25 -10.32 9.81
C PRO A 113 9.22 -11.61 10.62
N GLY A 114 9.72 -12.72 10.06
CA GLY A 114 9.99 -13.88 10.89
C GLY A 114 10.87 -13.44 12.06
N PRO A 115 10.83 -14.11 13.23
CA PRO A 115 11.75 -13.79 14.30
C PRO A 115 13.15 -13.79 13.70
N GLY A 116 13.80 -12.62 13.70
CA GLY A 116 15.18 -12.52 13.30
C GLY A 116 15.94 -13.52 14.16
N ARG A 117 16.53 -14.53 13.53
CA ARG A 117 17.55 -15.31 14.20
C ARG A 117 18.76 -14.37 14.31
N GLU A 118 18.95 -13.84 15.51
CA GLU A 118 20.27 -13.42 15.99
C GLU A 118 21.27 -14.59 15.88
#